data_AF-A0A2W0B390-F1
#
_entry.id   AF-A0A2W0B390-F1
#
_cell.length_a   1.000
_cell.length_b   1.000
_cell.length_c   1.000
_cell.angle_alpha   90.00
_cell.angle_beta   90.00
_cell.angle_gamma   90.00
#
_symmetry.space_group_name_H-M   'P 1'
#
loop_
_entity.id
_entity.type
_entity.pdbx_description
1 polymer ?
#
loop_
_entity_poly.entity_id
_entity_poly.type
_entity_poly.pdbx_seq_one_letter_code
_entity_poly.pdbx_strand_id
1 'polypeptide(L)'
;MRGATWVISFLAVGVATCVARPAQLAPPRDNGSAKAARVCATDSALSSIDWHLKPSEALAAVDRSLNQLEQLVHRAGASGCDALALPEDTLGLLNWEMGNKALMNEVLPPAVARMLERLGRAAAAHRMYLICSSDVSERDGSYRNTAFFLDRDGKEIGRYHKVHPTVSESDRVRGATFPVFETSDLGGVGMLICYDMVMPEAARSLALAGADIIFLPTMGGAVTAGDEEMNRAAFRTRAVDNFVYLVIAQRGGGSMIISPQGKVLAEGRRAGDIAIAEIDPLGGREGGDAHNVQRDMRARLFRERNPEAYGILTDPNPPVLSKIPATITVEEAVRIFAGTLTTGEERFAKAESLLRAGKSEAAARAFEELRAEFPGTWIDRSAGERLARIRADAKSQNRSR
;
A
#
# COMPACT_ATOMS: atom_id res chain seq x y z
N MET A 1 26.02 34.73 -50.49
CA MET A 1 25.65 34.29 -49.12
C MET A 1 24.56 33.24 -49.26
N ARG A 2 24.88 31.97 -49.00
CA ARG A 2 23.93 30.84 -49.05
C ARG A 2 23.36 30.65 -47.64
N GLY A 3 22.07 30.88 -47.45
CA GLY A 3 21.36 30.62 -46.19
C GLY A 3 20.70 29.24 -46.25
N ALA A 4 21.17 28.31 -45.42
CA ALA A 4 20.58 26.98 -45.26
C ALA A 4 19.38 27.07 -44.31
N THR A 5 18.20 26.74 -44.80
CA THR A 5 16.98 26.59 -44.00
C THR A 5 16.98 25.18 -43.41
N TRP A 6 17.15 25.06 -42.10
CA TRP A 6 16.99 23.79 -41.39
C TRP A 6 15.51 23.56 -41.11
N VAL A 7 14.90 22.63 -41.85
CA VAL A 7 13.58 22.08 -41.54
C VAL A 7 13.77 20.99 -40.48
N ILE A 8 13.37 21.27 -39.24
CA ILE A 8 13.30 20.26 -38.19
C ILE A 8 12.02 19.46 -38.43
N SER A 9 12.18 18.23 -38.91
CA SER A 9 11.09 17.25 -38.97
C SER A 9 10.70 16.86 -37.55
N PHE A 10 9.56 17.36 -37.07
CA PHE A 10 8.89 16.77 -35.92
C PHE A 10 8.41 15.38 -36.31
N LEU A 11 9.18 14.35 -35.93
CA LEU A 11 8.64 13.00 -35.80
C LEU A 11 7.62 13.05 -34.67
N ALA A 12 6.33 13.06 -35.02
CA ALA A 12 5.25 12.76 -34.10
C ALA A 12 5.43 11.30 -33.65
N VAL A 13 6.19 11.09 -32.56
CA VAL A 13 6.12 9.86 -31.80
C VAL A 13 4.73 9.83 -31.19
N GLY A 14 3.85 9.04 -31.79
CA GLY A 14 2.52 8.78 -31.25
C GLY A 14 2.66 8.14 -29.88
N VAL A 15 2.62 8.96 -28.83
CA VAL A 15 2.30 8.48 -27.49
C VAL A 15 0.86 8.01 -27.58
N ALA A 16 0.66 6.70 -27.65
CA ALA A 16 -0.64 6.09 -27.43
C ALA A 16 -1.03 6.41 -25.98
N THR A 17 -1.60 7.59 -25.76
CA THR A 17 -2.39 7.87 -24.58
C THR A 17 -3.56 6.91 -24.65
N CYS A 18 -3.49 5.83 -23.88
CA CYS A 18 -4.69 5.13 -23.45
C CYS A 18 -5.48 6.14 -22.62
N VAL A 19 -6.24 7.00 -23.29
CA VAL A 19 -7.35 7.71 -22.67
C VAL A 19 -8.29 6.60 -22.26
N ALA A 20 -8.25 6.24 -20.97
CA ALA A 20 -9.22 5.34 -20.38
C ALA A 20 -10.60 5.89 -20.78
N ARG A 21 -11.34 5.13 -21.60
CA ARG A 21 -12.75 5.42 -21.80
C ARG A 21 -13.39 5.48 -20.41
N PRO A 22 -14.23 6.49 -20.10
CA PRO A 22 -15.02 6.42 -18.88
C PRO A 22 -15.68 5.05 -18.86
N ALA A 23 -15.50 4.31 -17.77
CA ALA A 23 -16.14 3.02 -17.59
C ALA A 23 -17.62 3.22 -17.94
N GLN A 24 -18.09 2.54 -18.99
CA GLN A 24 -19.53 2.47 -19.24
C GLN A 24 -20.08 1.68 -18.08
N LEU A 25 -20.56 2.38 -17.05
CA LEU A 25 -21.26 1.80 -15.93
C LEU A 25 -22.35 0.90 -16.51
N ALA A 26 -22.33 -0.38 -16.11
CA ALA A 26 -23.38 -1.29 -16.48
C ALA A 26 -24.73 -0.71 -16.01
N PRO A 27 -25.83 -0.89 -16.76
CA PRO A 27 -27.14 -0.45 -16.31
C PRO A 27 -27.45 -1.03 -14.91
N PRO A 28 -28.25 -0.33 -14.08
CA PRO A 28 -28.60 -0.79 -12.75
C PRO A 28 -29.13 -2.22 -12.84
N ARG A 29 -28.41 -3.16 -12.22
CA ARG A 29 -28.85 -4.55 -12.14
C ARG A 29 -30.02 -4.62 -11.17
N ASP A 30 -31.04 -5.38 -11.57
CA ASP A 30 -32.19 -5.64 -10.72
C ASP A 30 -31.69 -6.30 -9.41
N ASN A 31 -32.18 -5.83 -8.26
CA ASN A 31 -31.76 -6.27 -6.91
C ASN A 31 -32.24 -7.70 -6.57
N GLY A 32 -32.31 -8.59 -7.56
CA GLY A 32 -32.48 -10.02 -7.33
C GLY A 32 -31.31 -10.51 -6.48
N SER A 33 -31.59 -10.88 -5.23
CA SER A 33 -30.64 -11.25 -4.15
C SER A 33 -29.18 -11.24 -4.57
N ALA A 34 -28.50 -10.09 -4.44
CA ALA A 34 -27.05 -10.04 -4.62
C ALA A 34 -26.45 -11.16 -3.75
N LYS A 35 -25.71 -12.07 -4.39
CA LYS A 35 -25.14 -13.22 -3.70
C LYS A 35 -24.15 -12.67 -2.68
N ALA A 36 -24.30 -13.05 -1.42
CA ALA A 36 -23.32 -12.74 -0.39
C ALA A 36 -21.93 -13.21 -0.85
N ALA A 37 -20.93 -12.35 -0.73
CA ALA A 37 -19.55 -12.65 -1.07
C ALA A 37 -18.72 -12.74 0.19
N ARG A 38 -17.84 -13.74 0.28
CA ARG A 38 -16.89 -13.84 1.38
C ARG A 38 -15.57 -13.19 0.99
N VAL A 39 -15.31 -12.00 1.53
CA VAL A 39 -14.06 -11.29 1.29
C VAL A 39 -13.07 -11.53 2.42
N CYS A 40 -11.79 -11.59 2.07
CA CYS A 40 -10.71 -11.86 2.99
C CYS A 40 -9.54 -10.89 2.81
N ALA A 41 -8.90 -10.54 3.92
CA ALA A 41 -7.65 -9.80 3.93
C ALA A 41 -6.65 -10.50 4.83
N THR A 42 -5.41 -10.62 4.40
CA THR A 42 -4.40 -11.36 5.15
C THR A 42 -3.39 -10.47 5.81
N ASP A 43 -3.04 -10.82 7.04
CA ASP A 43 -1.77 -10.41 7.62
C ASP A 43 -0.68 -11.38 7.15
N SER A 44 0.39 -10.86 6.55
CA SER A 44 1.55 -11.67 6.21
C SER A 44 2.67 -11.50 7.24
N ALA A 45 3.25 -12.63 7.65
CA ALA A 45 4.45 -12.70 8.48
C ALA A 45 5.75 -12.63 7.67
N LEU A 46 5.67 -12.39 6.37
CA LEU A 46 6.84 -12.38 5.49
C LEU A 46 7.88 -11.39 6.01
N SER A 47 9.08 -11.91 6.25
CA SER A 47 10.27 -11.11 6.50
C SER A 47 10.73 -10.49 5.19
N SER A 48 11.33 -9.30 5.27
CA SER A 48 11.94 -8.69 4.09
C SER A 48 13.12 -9.54 3.63
N ILE A 49 13.28 -9.66 2.33
CA ILE A 49 14.40 -10.35 1.71
C ILE A 49 15.66 -9.52 1.99
N ASP A 50 16.67 -10.20 2.54
CA ASP A 50 17.95 -9.60 2.91
C ASP A 50 18.63 -8.98 1.68
N TRP A 51 19.01 -7.72 1.80
CA TRP A 51 19.60 -6.93 0.73
C TRP A 51 21.04 -7.31 0.40
N HIS A 52 21.70 -8.12 1.22
CA HIS A 52 23.02 -8.66 0.91
C HIS A 52 23.00 -9.81 -0.10
N LEU A 53 21.82 -10.40 -0.36
CA LEU A 53 21.68 -11.54 -1.26
C LEU A 53 21.98 -11.13 -2.71
N LYS A 54 22.68 -12.00 -3.43
CA LYS A 54 22.84 -11.85 -4.89
C LYS A 54 21.51 -12.08 -5.59
N PRO A 55 21.33 -11.61 -6.85
CA PRO A 55 20.08 -11.78 -7.59
C PRO A 55 19.51 -13.20 -7.59
N SER A 56 20.35 -14.22 -7.79
CA SER A 56 19.91 -15.63 -7.78
C SER A 56 19.44 -16.11 -6.40
N GLU A 57 20.07 -15.65 -5.33
CA GLU A 57 19.71 -15.99 -3.94
C GLU A 57 18.44 -15.25 -3.51
N ALA A 58 18.27 -14.00 -3.96
CA ALA A 58 17.04 -13.24 -3.77
C ALA A 58 15.86 -13.91 -4.47
N LEU A 59 16.04 -14.40 -5.70
CA LEU A 59 15.00 -15.19 -6.39
C LEU A 59 14.67 -16.50 -5.66
N ALA A 60 15.67 -17.18 -5.11
CA ALA A 60 15.42 -18.36 -4.27
C ALA A 60 14.68 -18.00 -2.96
N ALA A 61 14.92 -16.80 -2.41
CA ALA A 61 14.16 -16.29 -1.27
C ALA A 61 12.71 -15.96 -1.66
N VAL A 62 12.50 -15.34 -2.81
CA VAL A 62 11.17 -15.12 -3.40
C VAL A 62 10.41 -16.45 -3.52
N ASP A 63 11.05 -17.51 -4.00
CA ASP A 63 10.39 -18.82 -4.12
C ASP A 63 9.93 -19.38 -2.76
N ARG A 64 10.70 -19.14 -1.69
CA ARG A 64 10.30 -19.50 -0.31
C ARG A 64 9.14 -18.66 0.18
N SER A 65 9.16 -17.35 -0.08
CA SER A 65 8.03 -16.45 0.23
C SER A 65 6.76 -16.90 -0.49
N LEU A 66 6.86 -17.25 -1.77
CA LEU A 66 5.74 -17.74 -2.58
C LEU A 66 5.17 -19.06 -2.04
N ASN A 67 6.00 -19.99 -1.55
CA ASN A 67 5.50 -21.21 -0.89
C ASN A 67 4.60 -20.88 0.31
N GLN A 68 4.98 -19.89 1.12
CA GLN A 68 4.20 -19.47 2.30
C GLN A 68 2.90 -18.75 1.89
N LEU A 69 2.97 -17.92 0.85
CA LEU A 69 1.81 -17.22 0.30
C LEU A 69 0.82 -18.17 -0.35
N GLU A 70 1.28 -19.19 -1.08
CA GLU A 70 0.40 -20.23 -1.63
C GLU A 70 -0.36 -20.96 -0.52
N GLN A 71 0.31 -21.31 0.57
CA GLN A 71 -0.36 -21.92 1.73
C GLN A 71 -1.43 -20.97 2.30
N LEU A 72 -1.14 -19.68 2.39
CA LEU A 72 -2.08 -18.66 2.85
C LEU A 72 -3.29 -18.54 1.91
N VAL A 73 -3.06 -18.49 0.59
CA VAL A 73 -4.10 -18.47 -0.45
C VAL A 73 -4.97 -19.73 -0.35
N HIS A 74 -4.37 -20.91 -0.18
CA HIS A 74 -5.12 -22.15 -0.02
C HIS A 74 -5.93 -22.22 1.28
N ARG A 75 -5.41 -21.67 2.39
CA ARG A 75 -6.18 -21.57 3.65
C ARG A 75 -7.38 -20.62 3.50
N ALA A 76 -7.20 -19.49 2.83
CA ALA A 76 -8.31 -18.58 2.52
C ALA A 76 -9.36 -19.26 1.63
N GLY A 77 -8.93 -19.91 0.55
CA GLY A 77 -9.80 -20.66 -0.35
C GLY A 77 -10.56 -21.79 0.35
N ALA A 78 -9.90 -22.57 1.21
CA ALA A 78 -10.53 -23.61 2.03
C ALA A 78 -11.57 -23.05 3.04
N SER A 79 -11.46 -21.77 3.38
CA SER A 79 -12.45 -21.06 4.19
C SER A 79 -13.64 -20.54 3.36
N GLY A 80 -13.73 -20.90 2.08
CA GLY A 80 -14.79 -20.48 1.16
C GLY A 80 -14.68 -19.02 0.70
N CYS A 81 -13.47 -18.47 0.69
CA CYS A 81 -13.23 -17.08 0.31
C CYS A 81 -13.47 -16.86 -1.19
N ASP A 82 -14.22 -15.81 -1.53
CA ASP A 82 -14.51 -15.38 -2.90
C ASP A 82 -13.47 -14.39 -3.45
N ALA A 83 -12.90 -13.55 -2.58
CA ALA A 83 -11.87 -12.58 -2.95
C ALA A 83 -10.87 -12.37 -1.81
N LEU A 84 -9.58 -12.45 -2.12
CA LEU A 84 -8.49 -12.31 -1.16
C LEU A 84 -7.58 -11.14 -1.53
N ALA A 85 -7.23 -10.29 -0.56
CA ALA A 85 -6.12 -9.35 -0.69
C ALA A 85 -4.91 -9.77 0.14
N LEU A 86 -3.74 -9.69 -0.50
CA LEU A 86 -2.43 -9.82 0.11
C LEU A 86 -1.80 -8.43 0.36
N PRO A 87 -0.90 -8.27 1.33
CA PRO A 87 -0.26 -6.99 1.62
C PRO A 87 0.62 -6.44 0.47
N GLU A 88 0.90 -5.14 0.54
CA GLU A 88 1.91 -4.48 -0.29
C GLU A 88 3.29 -5.14 -0.09
N ASP A 89 4.13 -5.07 -1.13
CA ASP A 89 5.40 -5.80 -1.19
C ASP A 89 5.15 -7.29 -0.95
N THR A 90 4.21 -7.86 -1.71
CA THR A 90 3.80 -9.26 -1.56
C THR A 90 5.02 -10.19 -1.64
N LEU A 91 6.03 -9.85 -2.45
CA LEU A 91 7.26 -10.63 -2.59
C LEU A 91 8.27 -10.45 -1.44
N GLY A 92 8.15 -9.39 -0.66
CA GLY A 92 9.08 -9.05 0.42
C GLY A 92 10.40 -8.44 -0.07
N LEU A 93 10.46 -7.85 -1.26
CA LEU A 93 11.68 -7.39 -1.91
C LEU A 93 12.10 -5.97 -1.51
N LEU A 94 11.29 -5.22 -0.77
CA LEU A 94 11.53 -3.80 -0.46
C LEU A 94 12.97 -3.51 0.00
N ASN A 95 13.47 -4.22 1.03
CA ASN A 95 14.83 -4.00 1.54
C ASN A 95 15.89 -4.34 0.48
N TRP A 96 15.70 -5.44 -0.25
CA TRP A 96 16.60 -5.86 -1.31
C TRP A 96 16.69 -4.81 -2.43
N GLU A 97 15.57 -4.26 -2.86
CA GLU A 97 15.51 -3.20 -3.87
C GLU A 97 16.22 -1.93 -3.41
N MET A 98 16.04 -1.53 -2.14
CA MET A 98 16.73 -0.37 -1.58
C MET A 98 18.25 -0.52 -1.57
N GLY A 99 18.75 -1.74 -1.31
CA GLY A 99 20.19 -2.04 -1.34
C GLY A 99 20.76 -2.29 -2.74
N ASN A 100 19.93 -2.65 -3.73
CA ASN A 100 20.38 -3.19 -5.02
C ASN A 100 19.72 -2.52 -6.24
N LYS A 101 19.54 -1.19 -6.23
CA LYS A 101 18.85 -0.45 -7.31
C LYS A 101 19.33 -0.79 -8.73
N ALA A 102 20.65 -0.98 -8.90
CA ALA A 102 21.24 -1.31 -10.20
C ALA A 102 20.93 -2.73 -10.71
N LEU A 103 20.52 -3.64 -9.81
CA LEU A 103 20.28 -5.06 -10.11
C LEU A 103 18.78 -5.40 -10.15
N MET A 104 17.88 -4.44 -9.92
CA MET A 104 16.44 -4.68 -9.86
C MET A 104 15.88 -5.32 -11.13
N ASN A 105 16.38 -4.96 -12.31
CA ASN A 105 15.96 -5.54 -13.58
C ASN A 105 16.33 -7.03 -13.75
N GLU A 106 17.26 -7.57 -12.96
CA GLU A 106 17.60 -8.99 -12.95
C GLU A 106 16.62 -9.82 -12.10
N VAL A 107 15.96 -9.19 -11.12
CA VAL A 107 15.12 -9.88 -10.12
C VAL A 107 13.64 -9.61 -10.32
N LEU A 108 13.22 -8.34 -10.50
CA LEU A 108 11.80 -7.98 -10.55
C LEU A 108 11.04 -8.69 -11.68
N PRO A 109 11.47 -8.69 -12.96
CA PRO A 109 10.71 -9.36 -14.01
C PRO A 109 10.46 -10.86 -13.75
N PRO A 110 11.47 -11.70 -13.46
CA PRO A 110 11.21 -13.11 -13.16
C PRO A 110 10.45 -13.31 -11.84
N ALA A 111 10.67 -12.48 -10.81
CA ALA A 111 9.98 -12.60 -9.54
C ALA A 111 8.48 -12.30 -9.66
N VAL A 112 8.11 -11.23 -10.36
CA VAL A 112 6.70 -10.88 -10.64
C VAL A 112 6.03 -11.93 -11.52
N ALA A 113 6.72 -12.42 -12.56
CA ALA A 113 6.17 -13.50 -13.40
C ALA A 113 5.83 -14.75 -12.57
N ARG A 114 6.75 -15.17 -11.68
CA ARG A 114 6.52 -16.29 -10.75
C ARG A 114 5.37 -16.00 -9.79
N MET A 115 5.27 -14.79 -9.26
CA MET A 115 4.18 -14.39 -8.36
C MET A 115 2.82 -14.56 -9.02
N LEU A 116 2.63 -13.97 -10.21
CA LEU A 116 1.35 -14.02 -10.93
C LEU A 116 1.00 -15.45 -11.33
N GLU A 117 1.97 -16.23 -11.82
CA GLU A 117 1.74 -17.62 -12.21
C GLU A 117 1.34 -18.50 -11.01
N ARG A 118 2.13 -18.44 -9.95
CA ARG A 118 2.02 -19.35 -8.80
C ARG A 118 0.80 -19.01 -7.94
N LEU A 119 0.64 -17.73 -7.59
CA LEU A 119 -0.50 -17.29 -6.79
C LEU A 119 -1.80 -17.31 -7.60
N GLY A 120 -1.74 -16.99 -8.90
CA GLY A 120 -2.88 -17.13 -9.81
C GLY A 120 -3.38 -18.57 -9.88
N ARG A 121 -2.48 -19.55 -10.05
CA ARG A 121 -2.83 -20.98 -10.02
C ARG A 121 -3.46 -21.40 -8.69
N ALA A 122 -2.90 -20.94 -7.57
CA ALA A 122 -3.42 -21.24 -6.24
C ALA A 122 -4.82 -20.65 -6.03
N ALA A 123 -5.08 -19.42 -6.50
CA ALA A 123 -6.39 -18.78 -6.44
C ALA A 123 -7.42 -19.47 -7.36
N ALA A 124 -7.00 -19.86 -8.57
CA ALA A 124 -7.84 -20.59 -9.53
C ALA A 124 -8.33 -21.94 -9.00
N ALA A 125 -7.48 -22.65 -8.24
CA ALA A 125 -7.85 -23.92 -7.59
C ALA A 125 -9.05 -23.78 -6.63
N HIS A 126 -9.30 -22.56 -6.12
CA HIS A 126 -10.41 -22.23 -5.23
C HIS A 126 -11.46 -21.34 -5.89
N ARG A 127 -11.32 -21.05 -7.20
CA ARG A 127 -12.17 -20.11 -7.96
C ARG A 127 -12.29 -18.76 -7.27
N MET A 128 -11.20 -18.22 -6.76
CA MET A 128 -11.18 -17.01 -5.93
C MET A 128 -10.52 -15.85 -6.67
N TYR A 129 -11.04 -14.63 -6.52
CA TYR A 129 -10.33 -13.42 -6.95
C TYR A 129 -9.12 -13.15 -6.05
N LEU A 130 -8.00 -12.68 -6.62
CA LEU A 130 -6.80 -12.37 -5.85
C LEU A 130 -6.26 -10.98 -6.16
N ILE A 131 -5.96 -10.23 -5.09
CA ILE A 131 -5.24 -8.97 -5.15
C ILE A 131 -3.86 -9.19 -4.53
N CYS A 132 -2.80 -8.90 -5.29
CA CYS A 132 -1.41 -8.92 -4.85
C CYS A 132 -0.65 -7.72 -5.39
N SER A 133 0.48 -7.35 -4.78
CA SER A 133 1.19 -6.12 -5.11
C SER A 133 2.71 -6.30 -5.10
N SER A 134 3.39 -5.69 -6.07
CA SER A 134 4.86 -5.67 -6.15
C SER A 134 5.30 -4.47 -6.99
N ASP A 135 6.54 -4.04 -6.79
CA ASP A 135 7.21 -3.23 -7.80
C ASP A 135 7.38 -4.03 -9.10
N VAL A 136 7.23 -3.34 -10.24
CA VAL A 136 7.42 -3.89 -11.58
C VAL A 136 8.45 -3.07 -12.33
N SER A 137 9.23 -3.75 -13.18
CA SER A 137 10.07 -3.10 -14.19
C SER A 137 9.27 -2.93 -15.48
N GLU A 138 9.28 -1.71 -16.00
CA GLU A 138 8.67 -1.34 -17.27
C GLU A 138 9.67 -1.46 -18.43
N ARG A 139 9.16 -1.51 -19.66
CA ARG A 139 10.01 -1.68 -20.86
C ARG A 139 10.99 -0.52 -21.09
N ASP A 140 10.68 0.65 -20.56
CA ASP A 140 11.55 1.83 -20.61
C ASP A 140 12.61 1.86 -19.49
N GLY A 141 12.66 0.81 -18.66
CA GLY A 141 13.58 0.69 -17.53
C GLY A 141 13.13 1.44 -16.28
N SER A 142 11.95 2.06 -16.32
CA SER A 142 11.34 2.67 -15.13
C SER A 142 10.67 1.63 -14.23
N TYR A 143 10.42 2.00 -12.98
CA TYR A 143 9.77 1.11 -12.00
C TYR A 143 8.45 1.69 -11.53
N ARG A 144 7.48 0.83 -11.23
CA ARG A 144 6.17 1.21 -10.68
C ARG A 144 5.73 0.27 -9.56
N ASN A 145 5.23 0.83 -8.47
CA ASN A 145 4.54 0.03 -7.44
C ASN A 145 3.13 -0.31 -7.96
N THR A 146 2.85 -1.60 -8.12
CA THR A 146 1.70 -2.10 -8.87
C THR A 146 0.92 -3.15 -8.10
N ALA A 147 -0.40 -2.95 -8.01
CA ALA A 147 -1.36 -3.95 -7.56
C ALA A 147 -2.01 -4.63 -8.77
N PHE A 148 -2.13 -5.95 -8.69
CA PHE A 148 -2.68 -6.81 -9.73
C PHE A 148 -4.01 -7.37 -9.25
N PHE A 149 -4.98 -7.43 -10.15
CA PHE A 149 -6.28 -8.04 -9.93
C PHE A 149 -6.40 -9.30 -10.79
N LEU A 150 -6.37 -10.47 -10.13
CA LEU A 150 -6.53 -11.76 -10.77
C LEU A 150 -7.97 -12.26 -10.63
N ASP A 151 -8.52 -12.78 -11.72
CA ASP A 151 -9.83 -13.41 -11.75
C ASP A 151 -9.85 -14.81 -11.11
N ARG A 152 -11.05 -15.41 -11.09
CA ARG A 152 -11.28 -16.75 -10.55
C ARG A 152 -10.62 -17.88 -11.37
N ASP A 153 -10.10 -17.60 -12.56
CA ASP A 153 -9.30 -18.54 -13.36
C ASP A 153 -7.79 -18.28 -13.17
N GLY A 154 -7.41 -17.37 -12.26
CA GLY A 154 -6.03 -17.03 -11.94
C GLY A 154 -5.35 -16.11 -12.94
N LYS A 155 -6.12 -15.46 -13.83
CA LYS A 155 -5.58 -14.57 -14.87
C LYS A 155 -5.73 -13.12 -14.47
N GLU A 156 -4.74 -12.30 -14.86
CA GLU A 156 -4.81 -10.87 -14.65
C GLU A 156 -5.92 -10.24 -15.51
N ILE A 157 -6.88 -9.60 -14.86
CA ILE A 157 -7.97 -8.85 -15.48
C ILE A 157 -7.83 -7.34 -15.29
N GLY A 158 -6.86 -6.91 -14.48
CA GLY A 158 -6.58 -5.51 -14.24
C GLY A 158 -5.31 -5.29 -13.43
N ARG A 159 -4.75 -4.09 -13.56
CA ARG A 159 -3.66 -3.60 -12.70
C ARG A 159 -3.85 -2.13 -12.36
N TYR A 160 -3.36 -1.75 -11.19
CA TYR A 160 -3.33 -0.40 -10.68
C TYR A 160 -1.89 -0.02 -10.33
N HIS A 161 -1.44 1.13 -10.82
CA HIS A 161 -0.14 1.70 -10.46
C HIS A 161 -0.34 2.77 -9.38
N LYS A 162 0.41 2.68 -8.28
CA LYS A 162 0.37 3.60 -7.14
C LYS A 162 0.45 5.05 -7.62
N VAL A 163 -0.57 5.86 -7.30
CA VAL A 163 -0.62 7.26 -7.73
C VAL A 163 0.22 8.14 -6.80
N HIS A 164 0.34 7.74 -5.55
CA HIS A 164 1.10 8.46 -4.54
C HIS A 164 2.22 7.61 -3.95
N PRO A 165 3.36 7.49 -4.64
CA PRO A 165 4.58 7.00 -4.03
C PRO A 165 4.96 7.87 -2.82
N THR A 166 5.45 7.24 -1.76
CA THR A 166 6.05 7.96 -0.65
C THR A 166 7.37 8.61 -1.09
N VAL A 167 7.94 9.48 -0.26
CA VAL A 167 9.24 10.10 -0.54
C VAL A 167 10.33 9.05 -0.76
N SER A 168 10.28 7.91 -0.07
CA SER A 168 11.26 6.83 -0.25
C SER A 168 11.11 6.08 -1.58
N GLU A 169 9.94 6.17 -2.21
CA GLU A 169 9.62 5.60 -3.51
C GLU A 169 9.72 6.64 -4.63
N SER A 170 10.46 7.74 -4.42
CA SER A 170 10.54 8.86 -5.37
C SER A 170 11.12 8.50 -6.74
N ASP A 171 11.78 7.34 -6.85
CA ASP A 171 12.29 6.78 -8.10
C ASP A 171 11.27 5.88 -8.82
N ARG A 172 10.06 5.72 -8.27
CA ARG A 172 8.93 5.04 -8.91
C ARG A 172 8.11 6.03 -9.71
N VAL A 173 7.72 5.62 -10.91
CA VAL A 173 6.84 6.43 -11.75
C VAL A 173 5.41 6.33 -11.24
N ARG A 174 4.81 7.47 -10.95
CA ARG A 174 3.44 7.58 -10.44
C ARG A 174 2.44 7.02 -11.46
N GLY A 175 1.39 6.36 -10.95
CA GLY A 175 0.15 6.14 -11.69
C GLY A 175 -0.56 7.46 -12.01
N ALA A 176 -1.45 7.42 -13.00
CA ALA A 176 -2.15 8.60 -13.50
C ALA A 176 -3.67 8.56 -13.30
N THR A 177 -4.24 7.41 -12.93
CA THR A 177 -5.70 7.22 -12.83
C THR A 177 -6.06 6.24 -11.71
N PHE A 178 -7.34 6.23 -11.33
CA PHE A 178 -7.92 5.30 -10.37
C PHE A 178 -8.97 4.43 -11.07
N PRO A 179 -8.58 3.31 -11.71
CA PRO A 179 -9.49 2.46 -12.48
C PRO A 179 -10.42 1.66 -11.56
N VAL A 180 -11.65 1.43 -12.03
CA VAL A 180 -12.63 0.52 -11.44
C VAL A 180 -12.83 -0.66 -12.39
N PHE A 181 -12.74 -1.87 -11.86
CA PHE A 181 -12.87 -3.12 -12.58
C PHE A 181 -14.25 -3.73 -12.27
N GLU A 182 -15.13 -3.77 -13.27
CA GLU A 182 -16.46 -4.36 -13.12
C GLU A 182 -16.38 -5.89 -13.05
N THR A 183 -17.05 -6.46 -12.05
CA THR A 183 -17.16 -7.92 -11.88
C THR A 183 -18.63 -8.35 -11.95
N SER A 184 -18.87 -9.65 -12.14
CA SER A 184 -20.24 -10.16 -12.16
C SER A 184 -20.86 -10.26 -10.77
N ASP A 185 -20.05 -10.40 -9.71
CA ASP A 185 -20.48 -10.78 -8.37
C ASP A 185 -19.88 -9.96 -7.21
N LEU A 186 -18.87 -9.11 -7.44
CA LEU A 186 -18.34 -8.16 -6.46
C LEU A 186 -18.72 -6.69 -6.76
N GLY A 187 -19.41 -6.43 -7.87
CA GLY A 187 -19.66 -5.06 -8.35
C GLY A 187 -18.39 -4.40 -8.89
N GLY A 188 -18.29 -3.08 -8.72
CA GLY A 188 -17.12 -2.30 -9.10
C GLY A 188 -15.97 -2.47 -8.11
N VAL A 189 -14.83 -2.99 -8.56
CA VAL A 189 -13.63 -3.21 -7.73
C VAL A 189 -12.59 -2.13 -8.01
N GLY A 190 -12.23 -1.39 -6.96
CA GLY A 190 -11.09 -0.47 -6.95
C GLY A 190 -9.89 -1.04 -6.19
N MET A 191 -8.69 -0.57 -6.52
CA MET A 191 -7.47 -0.87 -5.78
C MET A 191 -6.74 0.43 -5.44
N LEU A 192 -6.22 0.50 -4.22
CA LEU A 192 -5.28 1.54 -3.75
C LEU A 192 -4.09 0.86 -3.11
N ILE A 193 -2.95 1.53 -3.02
CA ILE A 193 -1.75 0.95 -2.40
C ILE A 193 -1.26 1.88 -1.30
N CYS A 194 -1.26 1.37 -0.07
CA CYS A 194 -0.62 1.99 1.09
C CYS A 194 -0.88 3.50 1.21
N TYR A 195 0.11 4.32 0.85
CA TYR A 195 0.09 5.76 0.98
C TYR A 195 -1.03 6.45 0.18
N ASP A 196 -1.56 5.81 -0.86
CA ASP A 196 -2.75 6.33 -1.56
C ASP A 196 -3.94 6.57 -0.62
N MET A 197 -4.10 5.74 0.43
CA MET A 197 -5.22 5.84 1.37
C MET A 197 -5.15 7.10 2.27
N VAL A 198 -3.95 7.68 2.41
CA VAL A 198 -3.74 8.93 3.15
C VAL A 198 -4.53 10.07 2.49
N MET A 199 -4.54 10.10 1.16
CA MET A 199 -5.21 11.12 0.34
C MET A 199 -6.72 10.81 0.25
N PRO A 200 -7.60 11.62 0.89
CA PRO A 200 -9.06 11.41 0.77
C PRO A 200 -9.56 11.34 -0.67
N GLU A 201 -8.91 12.08 -1.57
CA GLU A 201 -9.25 12.19 -2.98
C GLU A 201 -9.12 10.86 -3.72
N ALA A 202 -8.19 9.98 -3.31
CA ALA A 202 -7.96 8.70 -3.97
C ALA A 202 -9.17 7.76 -3.82
N ALA A 203 -9.61 7.54 -2.57
CA ALA A 203 -10.80 6.73 -2.30
C ALA A 203 -12.07 7.36 -2.88
N ARG A 204 -12.18 8.70 -2.82
CA ARG A 204 -13.28 9.43 -3.46
C ARG A 204 -13.31 9.23 -4.97
N SER A 205 -12.15 9.24 -5.64
CA SER A 205 -12.07 9.07 -7.09
C SER A 205 -12.58 7.70 -7.51
N LEU A 206 -12.20 6.63 -6.80
CA LEU A 206 -12.72 5.28 -7.04
C LEU A 206 -14.23 5.19 -6.79
N ALA A 207 -14.72 5.74 -5.69
CA ALA A 207 -16.15 5.68 -5.36
C ALA A 207 -17.02 6.44 -6.39
N LEU A 208 -16.58 7.62 -6.84
CA LEU A 208 -17.25 8.34 -7.93
C LEU A 208 -17.22 7.59 -9.26
N ALA A 209 -16.15 6.82 -9.52
CA ALA A 209 -16.00 6.00 -10.71
C ALA A 209 -16.82 4.68 -10.64
N GLY A 210 -17.52 4.42 -9.53
CA GLY A 210 -18.40 3.26 -9.37
C GLY A 210 -17.85 2.14 -8.51
N ALA A 211 -16.75 2.34 -7.77
CA ALA A 211 -16.26 1.31 -6.85
C ALA A 211 -17.28 1.01 -5.74
N ASP A 212 -17.58 -0.26 -5.57
CA ASP A 212 -18.34 -0.83 -4.46
C ASP A 212 -17.41 -1.35 -3.35
N ILE A 213 -16.26 -1.90 -3.76
CA ILE A 213 -15.21 -2.44 -2.90
C ILE A 213 -13.87 -1.81 -3.28
N ILE A 214 -13.08 -1.38 -2.30
CA ILE A 214 -11.69 -1.00 -2.46
C ILE A 214 -10.81 -2.01 -1.73
N PHE A 215 -9.89 -2.66 -2.45
CA PHE A 215 -8.83 -3.46 -1.85
C PHE A 215 -7.58 -2.58 -1.63
N LEU A 216 -7.00 -2.67 -0.43
CA LEU A 216 -5.82 -1.94 -0.02
C LEU A 216 -4.72 -2.91 0.46
N PRO A 217 -3.83 -3.36 -0.43
CA PRO A 217 -2.51 -3.85 -0.04
C PRO A 217 -1.72 -2.72 0.64
N THR A 218 -1.20 -2.96 1.85
CA THR A 218 -0.42 -1.95 2.58
C THR A 218 0.65 -2.54 3.49
N MET A 219 1.77 -1.82 3.65
CA MET A 219 2.77 -2.04 4.71
C MET A 219 2.66 -1.03 5.86
N GLY A 220 1.74 -0.07 5.78
CA GLY A 220 1.58 1.00 6.76
C GLY A 220 0.12 1.37 7.06
N GLY A 221 -0.05 2.34 7.96
CA GLY A 221 -1.35 2.90 8.31
C GLY A 221 -1.80 4.04 7.38
N ALA A 222 -3.01 4.57 7.60
CA ALA A 222 -3.64 5.60 6.77
C ALA A 222 -3.28 7.06 7.09
N VAL A 223 -2.51 7.36 8.16
CA VAL A 223 -2.16 8.75 8.50
C VAL A 223 -0.74 8.89 9.04
N THR A 224 -0.37 8.12 10.05
CA THR A 224 0.94 8.25 10.70
C THR A 224 1.48 6.91 11.16
N ALA A 225 2.80 6.75 11.13
CA ALA A 225 3.44 5.54 11.60
C ALA A 225 3.33 5.42 13.13
N GLY A 226 2.94 4.24 13.62
CA GLY A 226 2.95 3.91 15.04
C GLY A 226 1.74 4.38 15.86
N ASP A 227 0.71 4.97 15.22
CA ASP A 227 -0.56 5.31 15.87
C ASP A 227 -1.71 4.50 15.28
N GLU A 228 -1.97 3.33 15.86
CA GLU A 228 -3.00 2.40 15.37
C GLU A 228 -4.41 2.98 15.46
N GLU A 229 -4.71 3.78 16.48
CA GLU A 229 -6.03 4.37 16.68
C GLU A 229 -6.34 5.41 15.60
N MET A 230 -5.41 6.32 15.36
CA MET A 230 -5.53 7.34 14.33
C MET A 230 -5.63 6.73 12.93
N ASN A 231 -4.84 5.68 12.66
CA ASN A 231 -4.91 4.94 11.40
C ASN A 231 -6.27 4.24 11.23
N ARG A 232 -6.77 3.56 12.27
CA ARG A 232 -8.08 2.90 12.24
C ARG A 232 -9.21 3.91 12.05
N ALA A 233 -9.15 5.07 12.70
CA ALA A 233 -10.12 6.15 12.53
C ALA A 233 -10.16 6.64 11.07
N ALA A 234 -8.99 6.83 10.45
CA ALA A 234 -8.90 7.24 9.05
C ALA A 234 -9.45 6.18 8.10
N PHE A 235 -9.09 4.90 8.26
CA PHE A 235 -9.65 3.82 7.42
C PHE A 235 -11.18 3.75 7.50
N ARG A 236 -11.75 3.82 8.71
CA ARG A 236 -13.21 3.86 8.89
C ARG A 236 -13.84 5.09 8.24
N THR A 237 -13.17 6.24 8.34
CA THR A 237 -13.61 7.48 7.69
C THR A 237 -13.63 7.34 6.18
N ARG A 238 -12.59 6.74 5.57
CA ARG A 238 -12.51 6.50 4.12
C ARG A 238 -13.57 5.54 3.58
N ALA A 239 -14.01 4.59 4.41
CA ALA A 239 -15.13 3.73 4.07
C ALA A 239 -16.46 4.49 4.11
N VAL A 240 -16.71 5.28 5.16
CA VAL A 240 -18.01 5.94 5.39
C VAL A 240 -18.24 7.19 4.54
N ASP A 241 -17.21 7.98 4.26
CA ASP A 241 -17.36 9.17 3.42
C ASP A 241 -17.65 8.80 1.95
N ASN A 242 -17.21 7.61 1.53
CA ASN A 242 -17.32 7.09 0.17
C ASN A 242 -18.40 6.01 0.02
N PHE A 243 -18.94 5.48 1.12
CA PHE A 243 -19.89 4.36 1.14
C PHE A 243 -19.39 3.17 0.32
N VAL A 244 -18.17 2.72 0.61
CA VAL A 244 -17.54 1.54 -0.01
C VAL A 244 -17.13 0.53 1.05
N TYR A 245 -17.11 -0.75 0.68
CA TYR A 245 -16.36 -1.71 1.48
C TYR A 245 -14.87 -1.43 1.33
N LEU A 246 -14.14 -1.47 2.43
CA LEU A 246 -12.69 -1.30 2.44
C LEU A 246 -12.04 -2.56 3.00
N VAL A 247 -11.26 -3.24 2.16
CA VAL A 247 -10.59 -4.51 2.48
C VAL A 247 -9.09 -4.24 2.58
N ILE A 248 -8.56 -4.25 3.80
CA ILE A 248 -7.20 -3.82 4.11
C ILE A 248 -6.36 -5.06 4.42
N ALA A 249 -5.36 -5.33 3.57
CA ALA A 249 -4.37 -6.37 3.79
C ALA A 249 -3.05 -5.72 4.23
N GLN A 250 -2.73 -5.83 5.51
CA GLN A 250 -1.61 -5.15 6.15
C GLN A 250 -0.50 -6.12 6.50
N ARG A 251 0.75 -5.75 6.22
CA ARG A 251 1.91 -6.52 6.65
C ARG A 251 2.17 -6.31 8.15
N GLY A 252 2.42 -7.39 8.89
CA GLY A 252 2.77 -7.32 10.31
C GLY A 252 1.60 -7.23 11.30
N GLY A 253 0.35 -7.31 10.84
CA GLY A 253 -0.86 -7.22 11.68
C GLY A 253 -1.69 -5.97 11.38
N GLY A 254 -2.99 -6.04 11.64
CA GLY A 254 -3.92 -4.92 11.46
C GLY A 254 -4.76 -5.00 10.19
N SER A 255 -4.71 -6.10 9.45
CA SER A 255 -5.65 -6.35 8.35
C SER A 255 -7.09 -6.29 8.83
N MET A 256 -7.97 -5.69 8.05
CA MET A 256 -9.37 -5.54 8.46
C MET A 256 -10.31 -5.36 7.27
N ILE A 257 -11.57 -5.71 7.50
CA ILE A 257 -12.65 -5.50 6.54
C ILE A 257 -13.64 -4.51 7.16
N ILE A 258 -13.90 -3.41 6.46
CA ILE A 258 -14.77 -2.34 6.93
C ILE A 258 -15.96 -2.19 5.98
N SER A 259 -17.16 -2.15 6.56
CA SER A 259 -18.42 -1.89 5.83
C SER A 259 -18.52 -0.43 5.35
N PRO A 260 -19.42 -0.13 4.41
CA PRO A 260 -19.69 1.24 3.98
C PRO A 260 -20.20 2.17 5.10
N GLN A 261 -20.71 1.64 6.22
CA GLN A 261 -21.05 2.43 7.42
C GLN A 261 -19.84 2.72 8.33
N GLY A 262 -18.63 2.32 7.94
CA GLY A 262 -17.43 2.47 8.77
C GLY A 262 -17.38 1.51 9.96
N LYS A 263 -18.22 0.45 9.98
CA LYS A 263 -18.13 -0.63 10.98
C LYS A 263 -17.09 -1.65 10.53
N VAL A 264 -16.15 -1.97 11.42
CA VAL A 264 -15.19 -3.06 11.24
C VAL A 264 -15.95 -4.38 11.37
N LEU A 265 -15.94 -5.19 10.32
CA LEU A 265 -16.64 -6.47 10.23
C LEU A 265 -15.75 -7.63 10.67
N ALA A 266 -14.46 -7.57 10.34
CA ALA A 266 -13.46 -8.56 10.73
C ALA A 266 -12.08 -7.91 10.81
N GLU A 267 -11.18 -8.50 11.59
CA GLU A 267 -9.79 -8.06 11.73
C GLU A 267 -8.85 -9.24 11.96
N GLY A 268 -7.66 -9.14 11.39
CA GLY A 268 -6.49 -9.94 11.72
C GLY A 268 -5.61 -9.12 12.66
N ARG A 269 -5.16 -9.74 13.75
CA ARG A 269 -4.40 -9.03 14.80
C ARG A 269 -2.94 -9.45 14.83
N ARG A 270 -2.61 -10.60 14.22
CA ARG A 270 -1.27 -11.17 14.24
C ARG A 270 -0.87 -11.58 12.85
N ALA A 271 0.43 -11.58 12.62
CA ALA A 271 1.00 -12.06 11.38
C ALA A 271 0.56 -13.50 11.07
N GLY A 272 0.03 -13.74 9.86
CA GLY A 272 -0.52 -15.02 9.43
C GLY A 272 -2.01 -15.22 9.69
N ASP A 273 -2.69 -14.27 10.35
CA ASP A 273 -4.15 -14.24 10.48
C ASP A 273 -4.80 -13.91 9.12
N ILE A 274 -6.05 -14.33 8.96
CA ILE A 274 -6.91 -13.98 7.81
C ILE A 274 -8.18 -13.35 8.38
N ALA A 275 -8.39 -12.06 8.13
CA ALA A 275 -9.67 -11.41 8.38
C ALA A 275 -10.68 -11.90 7.34
N ILE A 276 -11.83 -12.40 7.76
CA ILE A 276 -12.87 -12.96 6.87
C ILE A 276 -14.21 -12.34 7.23
N ALA A 277 -14.91 -11.79 6.24
CA ALA A 277 -16.27 -11.30 6.41
C ALA A 277 -17.15 -11.71 5.24
N GLU A 278 -18.39 -12.05 5.55
CA GLU A 278 -19.45 -12.17 4.54
C GLU A 278 -20.08 -10.79 4.34
N ILE A 279 -20.18 -10.36 3.09
CA ILE A 279 -20.69 -9.05 2.71
C ILE A 279 -21.74 -9.17 1.61
N ASP A 280 -22.63 -8.19 1.53
CA ASP A 280 -23.37 -7.89 0.30
C ASP A 280 -22.60 -6.78 -0.43
N PRO A 281 -21.88 -7.07 -1.53
CA PRO A 281 -21.06 -6.08 -2.23
C PRO A 281 -21.85 -4.85 -2.68
N LEU A 282 -23.14 -5.02 -3.02
CA LEU A 282 -24.01 -3.97 -3.54
C LEU A 282 -24.91 -3.36 -2.45
N GLY A 283 -25.03 -4.01 -1.30
CA GLY A 283 -25.78 -3.55 -0.14
C GLY A 283 -24.92 -2.85 0.91
N GLY A 284 -25.53 -2.60 2.07
CA GLY A 284 -24.86 -1.97 3.19
C GLY A 284 -24.56 -0.51 2.91
N ARG A 285 -25.43 0.21 2.21
CA ARG A 285 -25.33 1.66 1.92
C ARG A 285 -26.60 2.41 2.29
N GLU A 286 -27.49 1.72 2.98
CA GLU A 286 -28.77 2.22 3.44
C GLU A 286 -28.54 3.35 4.42
N GLY A 287 -29.10 4.50 4.09
CA GLY A 287 -29.16 5.66 4.96
C GLY A 287 -30.28 6.56 4.49
N GLY A 288 -30.98 7.16 5.43
CA GLY A 288 -31.98 8.18 5.15
C GLY A 288 -31.47 9.55 5.57
N ASP A 289 -31.74 10.55 4.75
CA ASP A 289 -31.93 11.90 5.31
C ASP A 289 -33.34 12.01 5.92
N ALA A 290 -33.70 13.20 6.40
CA ALA A 290 -35.03 13.43 6.97
C ALA A 290 -36.20 13.13 6.01
N HIS A 291 -35.93 12.92 4.72
CA HIS A 291 -36.92 12.69 3.66
C HIS A 291 -36.88 11.27 3.09
N ASN A 292 -35.77 10.53 3.27
CA ASN A 292 -35.57 9.11 2.96
C ASN A 292 -35.97 8.71 1.52
N VAL A 293 -35.81 9.63 0.57
CA VAL A 293 -36.21 9.46 -0.85
C VAL A 293 -35.20 8.64 -1.68
N GLN A 294 -33.98 8.45 -1.18
CA GLN A 294 -32.96 7.60 -1.80
C GLN A 294 -32.40 6.64 -0.74
N ARG A 295 -32.28 5.36 -1.10
CA ARG A 295 -31.78 4.31 -0.20
C ARG A 295 -30.26 4.22 -0.18
N ASP A 296 -29.61 4.31 -1.34
CA ASP A 296 -28.14 4.36 -1.43
C ASP A 296 -27.67 5.81 -1.30
N MET A 297 -26.97 6.10 -0.19
CA MET A 297 -26.50 7.45 0.13
C MET A 297 -25.49 8.02 -0.89
N ARG A 298 -24.80 7.18 -1.66
CA ARG A 298 -23.90 7.65 -2.74
C ARG A 298 -24.65 8.48 -3.77
N ALA A 299 -25.85 8.02 -4.15
CA ALA A 299 -26.66 8.65 -5.18
C ALA A 299 -27.05 10.09 -4.83
N ARG A 300 -27.18 10.38 -3.54
CA ARG A 300 -27.42 11.73 -3.03
C ARG A 300 -26.11 12.51 -2.93
N LEU A 301 -25.17 11.99 -2.12
CA LEU A 301 -23.93 12.69 -1.79
C LEU A 301 -23.08 13.00 -3.01
N PHE A 302 -23.11 12.17 -4.04
CA PHE A 302 -22.30 12.38 -5.23
C PHE A 302 -22.95 13.37 -6.20
N ARG A 303 -24.29 13.41 -6.28
CA ARG A 303 -25.02 14.38 -7.12
C ARG A 303 -25.06 15.77 -6.53
N GLU A 304 -25.11 15.88 -5.20
CA GLU A 304 -25.18 17.17 -4.48
C GLU A 304 -23.82 17.88 -4.36
N ARG A 305 -22.72 17.28 -4.83
CA ARG A 305 -21.42 17.93 -4.91
C ARG A 305 -21.48 19.18 -5.81
N ASN A 306 -20.58 20.13 -5.53
CA ASN A 306 -20.27 21.23 -6.43
C ASN A 306 -18.83 21.09 -6.94
N PRO A 307 -18.59 20.31 -8.02
CA PRO A 307 -17.23 20.02 -8.50
C PRO A 307 -16.40 21.26 -8.85
N GLU A 308 -17.03 22.31 -9.36
CA GLU A 308 -16.36 23.56 -9.74
C GLU A 308 -15.73 24.28 -8.54
N ALA A 309 -16.24 24.06 -7.33
CA ALA A 309 -15.69 24.63 -6.11
C ALA A 309 -14.39 23.94 -5.64
N TYR A 310 -14.02 22.79 -6.21
CA TYR A 310 -12.89 21.97 -5.74
C TYR A 310 -11.55 22.29 -6.41
N GLY A 311 -11.41 23.44 -7.09
CA GLY A 311 -10.17 23.81 -7.78
C GLY A 311 -8.92 23.76 -6.89
N ILE A 312 -9.07 24.05 -5.59
CA ILE A 312 -7.96 23.99 -4.62
C ILE A 312 -7.36 22.58 -4.45
N LEU A 313 -8.13 21.51 -4.69
CA LEU A 313 -7.63 20.14 -4.59
C LEU A 313 -6.64 19.79 -5.71
N THR A 314 -6.63 20.57 -6.78
CA THR A 314 -5.76 20.37 -7.95
C THR A 314 -4.65 21.41 -8.06
N ASP A 315 -4.58 22.36 -7.13
CA ASP A 315 -3.49 23.33 -7.08
C ASP A 315 -2.20 22.61 -6.63
N PRO A 316 -1.13 22.58 -7.44
CA PRO A 316 0.13 21.96 -7.05
C PRO A 316 0.87 22.74 -5.94
N ASN A 317 0.50 24.00 -5.68
CA ASN A 317 1.10 24.87 -4.67
C ASN A 317 0.05 25.54 -3.79
N PRO A 318 -0.76 24.77 -3.04
CA PRO A 318 -1.84 25.33 -2.26
C PRO A 318 -1.29 26.31 -1.19
N PRO A 319 -2.02 27.39 -0.85
CA PRO A 319 -1.52 28.46 0.03
C PRO A 319 -1.00 28.00 1.40
N VAL A 320 -1.46 26.83 1.88
CA VAL A 320 -0.98 26.24 3.15
C VAL A 320 0.52 25.95 3.12
N LEU A 321 1.11 25.60 1.97
CA LEU A 321 2.54 25.31 1.86
C LEU A 321 3.43 26.52 2.13
N SER A 322 2.93 27.75 1.92
CA SER A 322 3.66 28.97 2.30
C SER A 322 3.85 29.12 3.81
N LYS A 323 3.02 28.42 4.60
CA LYS A 323 3.05 28.40 6.07
C LYS A 323 3.79 27.19 6.64
N ILE A 324 4.04 26.17 5.81
CA ILE A 324 4.61 24.89 6.23
C ILE A 324 5.83 24.60 5.34
N PRO A 325 6.98 25.24 5.61
CA PRO A 325 8.17 25.03 4.81
C PRO A 325 8.71 23.60 5.00
N ALA A 326 9.25 23.03 3.92
CA ALA A 326 9.96 21.76 3.99
C ALA A 326 11.19 21.89 4.92
N THR A 327 11.40 20.90 5.78
CA THR A 327 12.50 20.91 6.76
C THR A 327 13.80 20.28 6.23
N ILE A 328 13.71 19.43 5.22
CA ILE A 328 14.83 18.76 4.54
C ILE A 328 14.51 18.62 3.03
N THR A 329 15.52 18.36 2.20
CA THR A 329 15.29 18.10 0.77
C THR A 329 14.80 16.67 0.52
N VAL A 330 14.25 16.42 -0.67
CA VAL A 330 13.81 15.07 -1.08
C VAL A 330 15.01 14.12 -1.15
N GLU A 331 16.15 14.57 -1.69
CA GLU A 331 17.36 13.75 -1.77
C GLU A 331 17.85 13.33 -0.38
N GLU A 332 17.82 14.26 0.58
CA GLU A 332 18.21 13.97 1.95
C GLU A 332 17.25 12.97 2.61
N ALA A 333 15.94 13.14 2.43
CA ALA A 333 14.93 12.23 2.95
C ALA A 333 15.08 10.80 2.37
N VAL A 334 15.30 10.68 1.06
CA VAL A 334 15.54 9.41 0.36
C VAL A 334 16.78 8.72 0.91
N ARG A 335 17.88 9.48 1.10
CA ARG A 335 19.14 8.95 1.66
C ARG A 335 18.94 8.42 3.08
N ILE A 336 18.28 9.19 3.95
CA ILE A 336 18.00 8.79 5.34
C ILE A 336 17.16 7.51 5.36
N PHE A 337 16.13 7.43 4.52
CA PHE A 337 15.25 6.26 4.48
C PHE A 337 15.96 5.00 3.97
N ALA A 338 16.69 5.09 2.85
CA ALA A 338 17.45 3.97 2.32
C ALA A 338 18.47 3.45 3.34
N GLY A 339 19.16 4.35 4.03
CA GLY A 339 20.07 3.98 5.11
C GLY A 339 19.37 3.33 6.31
N THR A 340 18.15 3.78 6.65
CA THR A 340 17.33 3.20 7.72
C THR A 340 16.97 1.74 7.45
N LEU A 341 16.53 1.43 6.22
CA LEU A 341 16.10 0.07 5.83
C LEU A 341 17.25 -0.90 5.51
N THR A 342 18.48 -0.41 5.46
CA THR A 342 19.67 -1.21 5.18
C THR A 342 20.58 -1.25 6.40
N THR A 343 21.61 -0.40 6.44
CA THR A 343 22.66 -0.42 7.48
C THR A 343 22.18 0.07 8.85
N GLY A 344 21.15 0.92 8.89
CA GLY A 344 20.66 1.54 10.11
C GLY A 344 20.11 0.53 11.10
N GLU A 345 19.27 -0.41 10.62
CA GLU A 345 18.68 -1.47 11.45
C GLU A 345 19.76 -2.38 12.07
N GLU A 346 20.77 -2.77 11.28
CA GLU A 346 21.88 -3.60 11.74
C GLU A 346 22.73 -2.90 12.80
N ARG A 347 23.03 -1.62 12.57
CA ARG A 347 23.78 -0.79 13.53
C ARG A 347 22.98 -0.58 14.81
N PHE A 348 21.66 -0.41 14.71
CA PHE A 348 20.79 -0.35 15.89
C PHE A 348 20.80 -1.67 16.67
N ALA A 349 20.68 -2.82 16.00
CA ALA A 349 20.76 -4.13 16.62
C ALA A 349 22.13 -4.37 17.31
N LYS A 350 23.22 -3.88 16.71
CA LYS A 350 24.56 -3.91 17.30
C LYS A 350 24.66 -3.03 18.55
N ALA A 351 24.07 -1.84 18.54
CA ALA A 351 24.01 -0.96 19.71
C ALA A 351 23.20 -1.60 20.86
N GLU A 352 22.07 -2.24 20.56
CA GLU A 352 21.30 -3.04 21.51
C GLU A 352 22.11 -4.21 22.08
N SER A 353 22.95 -4.87 21.26
CA SER A 353 23.85 -5.93 21.73
C SER A 353 24.91 -5.42 22.71
N LEU A 354 25.50 -4.25 22.44
CA LEU A 354 26.43 -3.58 23.37
C LEU A 354 25.77 -3.28 24.71
N LEU A 355 24.52 -2.81 24.68
CA LEU A 355 23.75 -2.51 25.89
C LEU A 355 23.48 -3.78 26.70
N ARG A 356 23.05 -4.87 26.05
CA ARG A 356 22.86 -6.18 26.71
C ARG A 356 24.15 -6.74 27.31
N ALA A 357 25.30 -6.44 26.72
CA ALA A 357 26.61 -6.81 27.23
C ALA A 357 27.13 -5.92 28.37
N GLY A 358 26.33 -4.98 28.89
CA GLY A 358 26.71 -4.05 29.95
C GLY A 358 27.67 -2.94 29.51
N LYS A 359 27.91 -2.78 28.20
CA LYS A 359 28.82 -1.76 27.66
C LYS A 359 28.09 -0.43 27.43
N SER A 360 27.50 0.12 28.49
CA SER A 360 26.56 1.25 28.43
C SER A 360 27.12 2.51 27.74
N GLU A 361 28.40 2.86 27.95
CA GLU A 361 29.01 4.02 27.26
C GLU A 361 29.18 3.79 25.76
N ALA A 362 29.60 2.58 25.36
CA ALA A 362 29.75 2.25 23.94
C ALA A 362 28.39 2.17 23.24
N ALA A 363 27.38 1.61 23.91
CA ALA A 363 26.01 1.61 23.43
C ALA A 363 25.46 3.05 23.29
N ALA A 364 25.69 3.91 24.28
CA ALA A 364 25.28 5.31 24.23
C ALA A 364 25.89 6.06 23.04
N ARG A 365 27.21 5.94 22.83
CA ARG A 365 27.88 6.54 21.65
C ARG A 365 27.26 6.05 20.34
N ALA A 366 27.05 4.74 20.21
CA ALA A 366 26.44 4.16 19.02
C ALA A 366 25.01 4.68 18.78
N PHE A 367 24.19 4.80 19.84
CA PHE A 367 22.86 5.39 19.73
C PHE A 367 22.91 6.88 19.35
N GLU A 368 23.84 7.67 19.88
CA GLU A 368 24.00 9.09 19.52
C GLU A 368 24.38 9.27 18.04
N GLU A 369 25.31 8.45 17.53
CA GLU A 369 25.67 8.43 16.11
C GLU A 369 24.46 8.08 15.22
N LEU A 370 23.69 7.06 15.60
CA LEU A 370 22.48 6.66 14.87
C LEU A 370 21.43 7.77 14.80
N ARG A 371 21.25 8.53 15.90
CA ARG A 371 20.32 9.66 15.93
C ARG A 371 20.75 10.80 15.02
N ALA A 372 22.06 11.08 14.97
CA ALA A 372 22.61 12.11 14.11
C ALA A 372 22.47 11.77 12.62
N GLU A 373 22.61 10.48 12.28
CA GLU A 373 22.59 10.02 10.89
C GLU A 373 21.18 9.74 10.35
N PHE A 374 20.25 9.31 11.21
CA PHE A 374 18.88 8.94 10.83
C PHE A 374 17.81 9.80 11.54
N PRO A 375 17.89 11.14 11.49
CA PRO A 375 17.00 12.01 12.26
C PRO A 375 15.53 11.83 11.87
N GLY A 376 14.63 11.87 12.85
CA GLY A 376 13.18 11.77 12.64
C GLY A 376 12.64 10.38 12.32
N THR A 377 13.52 9.38 12.16
CA THR A 377 13.13 7.98 11.88
C THR A 377 12.73 7.22 13.15
N TRP A 378 12.28 5.96 13.00
CA TRP A 378 12.07 5.09 14.15
C TRP A 378 13.40 4.79 14.89
N ILE A 379 14.53 4.77 14.18
CA ILE A 379 15.87 4.58 14.76
C ILE A 379 16.18 5.74 15.70
N ASP A 380 15.97 6.99 15.27
CA ASP A 380 16.24 8.17 16.11
C ASP A 380 15.38 8.16 17.37
N ARG A 381 14.05 7.98 17.23
CA ARG A 381 13.13 7.91 18.38
C ARG A 381 13.52 6.80 19.35
N SER A 382 13.72 5.59 18.82
CA SER A 382 14.06 4.43 19.64
C SER A 382 15.39 4.63 20.35
N ALA A 383 16.42 5.08 19.63
CA ALA A 383 17.75 5.37 20.20
C ALA A 383 17.66 6.44 21.30
N GLY A 384 16.82 7.46 21.11
CA GLY A 384 16.52 8.48 22.13
C GLY A 384 15.98 7.87 23.43
N GLU A 385 15.03 6.94 23.33
CA GLU A 385 14.51 6.21 24.50
C GLU A 385 15.59 5.37 25.20
N ARG A 386 16.46 4.69 24.43
CA ARG A 386 17.56 3.87 24.99
C ARG A 386 18.56 4.75 25.73
N LEU A 387 18.92 5.90 25.15
CA LEU A 387 19.79 6.89 25.79
C LEU A 387 19.18 7.44 27.08
N ALA A 388 17.87 7.72 27.10
CA ALA A 388 17.18 8.17 28.30
C ALA A 388 17.27 7.11 29.42
N ARG A 389 17.07 5.82 29.09
CA ARG A 389 17.23 4.70 30.05
C ARG A 389 18.67 4.59 30.57
N ILE A 390 19.66 4.58 29.69
CA ILE A 390 21.09 4.52 30.08
C ILE A 390 21.45 5.66 31.04
N ARG A 391 20.97 6.88 30.78
CA ARG A 391 21.21 8.05 31.64
C ARG A 391 20.50 7.94 32.99
N ALA A 392 19.31 7.34 33.04
CA ALA A 392 18.59 7.09 34.28
C ALA A 392 19.32 6.06 35.16
N ASP A 393 19.83 4.99 34.57
CA ASP A 393 20.58 3.94 35.27
C ASP A 393 21.93 4.45 35.81
N ALA A 394 22.62 5.32 35.06
CA ALA A 394 23.85 5.95 35.55
C ALA A 394 23.58 6.86 36.77
N LYS A 395 22.44 7.59 36.77
CA LYS A 395 22.03 8.43 37.90
C LYS A 395 21.63 7.62 39.13
N SER A 396 21.02 6.46 38.97
CA SER A 396 20.66 5.59 40.09
C SER A 396 21.90 4.97 40.75
N GLN A 397 22.88 4.52 39.94
CA GLN A 397 24.15 3.98 40.44
C GLN A 397 24.99 5.01 41.21
N ASN A 398 24.95 6.28 40.79
CA ASN A 398 25.63 7.38 41.50
C ASN A 398 24.92 7.83 42.78
N ARG A 399 23.65 7.47 43.01
CA ARG A 399 22.92 7.75 44.26
C ARG A 399 23.03 6.63 45.30
N SER A 400 23.44 5.43 44.87
CA SER A 400 23.67 4.26 45.72
C SER A 400 25.13 4.10 46.19
N ARG A 401 26.01 5.01 45.77
CA ARG A 401 27.38 5.19 46.28
C ARG A 401 27.42 6.45 47.13
#